data_AF-A0A6L3XG62-F1
#
_entry.id   AF-A0A6L3XG62-F1
#
_cell.length_a   1.000
_cell.length_b   1.000
_cell.length_c   1.000
_cell.angle_alpha   90.00
_cell.angle_beta   90.00
_cell.angle_gamma   90.00
#
_symmetry.space_group_name_H-M   'P 1'
#
loop_
_entity.id
_entity.type
_entity.pdbx_description
1 polymer ?
#
loop_
_entity_poly.entity_id
_entity_poly.type
_entity_poly.pdbx_seq_one_letter_code
_entity_poly.pdbx_strand_id
1 'polypeptide(L)' 'MLRIADKVFDSHLFTGTGKFASPQLMVDAIRESGSQLVTLAMKRVDLRQHN' A
#
# COMPACT_ATOMS: atom_id res chain seq x y z
N MET A 1 -10.53 -16.36 -4.32
CA MET A 1 -10.02 -16.11 -2.95
C MET A 1 -8.58 -16.56 -2.82
N LEU A 2 -7.74 -15.73 -2.24
CA LEU A 2 -6.37 -15.98 -1.84
C LEU A 2 -6.32 -16.09 -0.31
N ARG A 3 -5.48 -16.98 0.23
CA ARG A 3 -5.29 -17.13 1.69
C ARG A 3 -3.82 -16.96 2.05
N ILE A 4 -3.54 -16.09 3.02
CA ILE A 4 -2.21 -15.92 3.63
C ILE A 4 -2.38 -16.11 5.13
N ALA A 5 -1.80 -17.19 5.66
CA ALA A 5 -2.01 -17.64 7.03
C ALA A 5 -3.52 -17.77 7.40
N ASP A 6 -3.98 -16.97 8.35
CA ASP A 6 -5.35 -16.90 8.86
C ASP A 6 -6.23 -15.85 8.14
N LYS A 7 -5.67 -15.10 7.17
CA LYS A 7 -6.40 -14.06 6.43
C LYS A 7 -6.75 -14.48 5.00
N VAL A 8 -7.98 -14.17 4.60
CA VAL A 8 -8.52 -14.40 3.26
C VAL A 8 -8.70 -13.06 2.54
N PHE A 9 -8.35 -13.04 1.26
CA PHE A 9 -8.53 -11.92 0.35
C PHE A 9 -9.33 -12.39 -0.86
N ASP A 10 -10.28 -11.58 -1.33
CA ASP A 10 -11.01 -11.82 -2.57
C ASP A 10 -10.11 -11.52 -3.77
N SER A 11 -9.33 -10.43 -3.69
CA SER A 11 -8.40 -9.98 -4.71
C SER A 11 -7.08 -10.73 -4.66
N HIS A 12 -6.57 -11.10 -5.84
CA HIS A 12 -5.24 -11.68 -6.04
C HIS A 12 -4.19 -10.64 -6.45
N LEU A 13 -4.59 -9.37 -6.61
CA LEU A 13 -3.70 -8.28 -7.03
C LEU A 13 -3.05 -7.62 -5.81
N PHE A 14 -1.72 -7.71 -5.75
CA PHE A 14 -0.93 -6.98 -4.76
C PHE A 14 -0.37 -5.72 -5.39
N THR A 15 -0.47 -4.61 -4.69
CA THR A 15 0.04 -3.31 -5.19
C THR A 15 1.18 -2.78 -4.33
N GLY A 16 1.99 -1.91 -4.90
CA GLY A 16 2.95 -1.10 -4.15
C GLY A 16 2.40 0.30 -3.92
N THR A 17 3.06 1.05 -3.03
CA THR A 17 2.73 2.44 -2.70
C THR A 17 3.75 3.45 -3.22
N GLY A 18 4.80 2.99 -3.90
CA GLY A 18 5.86 3.84 -4.47
C GLY A 18 5.53 4.35 -5.87
N LYS A 19 6.27 5.38 -6.30
CA LYS A 19 6.30 5.90 -7.70
C LYS A 19 4.98 6.50 -8.24
N PHE A 20 4.02 6.83 -7.39
CA PHE A 20 2.86 7.63 -7.80
C PHE A 20 3.20 9.11 -7.89
N ALA A 21 2.61 9.80 -8.87
CA ALA A 21 2.82 11.23 -9.08
C ALA A 21 2.23 12.10 -7.95
N SER A 22 1.22 11.60 -7.23
CA SER A 22 0.66 12.25 -6.04
C SER A 22 0.08 11.23 -5.06
N PRO A 23 -0.05 11.57 -3.77
CA PRO A 23 -0.71 10.71 -2.79
C PRO A 23 -2.17 10.40 -3.15
N GLN A 24 -2.89 11.38 -3.70
CA GLN A 24 -4.29 11.19 -4.10
C GLN A 24 -4.40 10.15 -5.22
N LEU A 25 -3.54 10.24 -6.24
CA LEU A 25 -3.52 9.27 -7.34
C LEU A 25 -3.20 7.86 -6.86
N MET A 26 -2.29 7.71 -5.89
CA MET A 26 -2.02 6.41 -5.26
C MET A 26 -3.26 5.82 -4.61
N VAL A 27 -3.97 6.62 -3.80
CA VAL A 27 -5.18 6.17 -3.09
C VAL A 27 -6.26 5.75 -4.10
N ASP A 28 -6.47 6.55 -5.13
CA ASP A 28 -7.47 6.27 -6.15
C ASP A 28 -7.10 5.02 -6.95
N ALA A 29 -5.83 4.86 -7.35
CA ALA A 29 -5.37 3.65 -8.03
C ALA A 29 -5.56 2.38 -7.20
N ILE A 30 -5.26 2.43 -5.90
CA ILE A 30 -5.47 1.28 -4.99
C ILE A 30 -6.97 0.96 -4.89
N ARG A 31 -7.82 1.98 -4.72
CA ARG A 31 -9.28 1.82 -4.61
C ARG A 31 -9.87 1.20 -5.88
N GLU A 32 -9.59 1.80 -7.03
CA GLU A 32 -10.15 1.35 -8.32
C GLU A 32 -9.61 -0.02 -8.74
N SER A 33 -8.40 -0.39 -8.31
CA SER A 33 -7.85 -1.73 -8.57
C SER A 33 -8.50 -2.84 -7.73
N GLY A 34 -9.25 -2.50 -6.67
CA GLY A 34 -9.80 -3.48 -5.71
C GLY A 34 -8.71 -4.27 -4.96
N SER A 35 -7.47 -3.78 -4.94
CA SER A 35 -6.38 -4.43 -4.21
C SER A 35 -6.64 -4.38 -2.71
N GLN A 36 -6.61 -5.54 -2.07
CA GLN A 36 -6.82 -5.68 -0.62
C GLN A 36 -5.49 -5.82 0.15
N LEU A 37 -4.35 -5.75 -0.54
CA LEU A 37 -3.02 -5.88 0.05
C LEU A 37 -2.01 -4.98 -0.67
N VAL A 38 -1.29 -4.18 0.12
CA VAL A 38 -0.25 -3.27 -0.38
C VAL A 38 1.11 -3.54 0.28
N THR A 39 2.19 -3.22 -0.42
CA THR A 39 3.55 -3.20 0.13
C THR A 39 3.99 -1.77 0.48
N LEU A 40 4.76 -1.64 1.55
CA LEU A 40 5.27 -0.37 2.08
C LEU A 40 6.76 -0.51 2.35
N ALA A 41 7.52 0.55 2.04
CA ALA A 41 8.92 0.66 2.46
C ALA A 41 9.00 1.37 3.81
N MET A 42 9.52 0.70 4.83
CA MET A 42 9.73 1.34 6.14
C MET A 42 10.95 2.26 6.08
N LYS A 43 10.73 3.56 6.31
CA LYS A 43 11.80 4.56 6.41
C LYS A 43 11.98 4.96 7.87
N ARG A 44 13.24 5.03 8.33
CA ARG A 44 13.57 5.61 9.64
C ARG A 44 13.26 7.10 9.63
N VAL A 45 12.58 7.58 10.66
CA VAL A 45 12.30 9.02 10.85
C VAL A 45 13.17 9.51 12.00
N ASP A 46 13.95 10.57 11.78
CA ASP A 46 14.62 11.27 12.88
C ASP A 46 13.68 12.31 13.46
N LEU A 47 13.12 12.02 14.64
CA LEU A 47 12.19 12.88 15.34
C LEU A 47 12.86 14.13 15.95
N ARG A 48 14.19 14.22 15.91
CA ARG A 48 14.96 15.36 16.45
C ARG A 48 15.31 16.39 15.38
N GLN A 49 15.08 16.09 14.10
CA GLN A 49 15.14 17.10 13.06
C GLN A 49 13.92 18.00 13.19
N HIS A 50 14.11 19.11 13.90
CA HIS A 50 13.20 20.23 13.86
C HIS A 50 13.35 20.88 12.48
N ASN A 51 12.28 20.85 11.70
CA ASN A 51 12.11 21.78 10.58
C ASN A 51 11.74 23.16 11.11
#